data_AF-W4VF61-F1
#
_entry.id   AF-W4VF61-F1
#
_cell.length_a   1.000
_cell.length_b   1.000
_cell.length_c   1.000
_cell.angle_alpha   90.00
_cell.angle_beta   90.00
_cell.angle_gamma   90.00
#
_symmetry.space_group_name_H-M   'P 1'
#
loop_
_entity.id
_entity.type
_entity.pdbx_description
1 polymer ?
#
loop_
_entity_poly.entity_id
_entity_poly.type
_entity_poly.pdbx_seq_one_letter_code
_entity_poly.pdbx_strand_id
1 'polypeptide(L)'
;MSNKIVLLPGDGIGNEVIYAAKDVLEAISEKYNTEFEFSSYDIGGIALENHGVPLPDETIQACKNADAVLLGAVGDPKWENHPSDLRPERGLLGIRKALDLYANLRPVKGFPKLLHASPLKEEVILGSDLLIVRELTGGLYFGQPSERRDNGNAVVDTLSYTKKEIERIVDKAFQSAQLRNKHLTSVDKANVLESSKLWREIVEEKNQNILM
;
A
#
# COMPACT_ATOMS: atom_id res chain seq x y z
N MET A 1 2.33 -18.97 -20.98
CA MET A 1 2.26 -19.07 -19.51
C MET A 1 1.23 -18.05 -19.08
N SER A 2 0.17 -18.50 -18.43
CA SER A 2 -0.90 -17.61 -17.95
C SER A 2 -0.46 -16.91 -16.66
N ASN A 3 -0.75 -15.61 -16.53
CA ASN A 3 -0.50 -14.86 -15.29
C ASN A 3 -1.71 -15.02 -14.37
N LYS A 4 -1.48 -15.49 -13.15
CA LYS A 4 -2.52 -15.69 -12.14
C LYS A 4 -2.79 -14.39 -11.39
N ILE A 5 -4.00 -13.86 -11.54
CA ILE A 5 -4.44 -12.63 -10.89
C ILE A 5 -5.52 -12.97 -9.87
N VAL A 6 -5.22 -12.72 -8.60
CA VAL A 6 -6.23 -12.80 -7.53
C VAL A 6 -6.99 -11.48 -7.45
N LEU A 7 -8.31 -11.56 -7.49
CA LEU A 7 -9.22 -10.45 -7.30
C LEU A 7 -9.70 -10.46 -5.86
N LEU A 8 -9.60 -9.30 -5.21
CA LEU A 8 -10.13 -9.03 -3.88
C LEU A 8 -11.14 -7.88 -3.97
N PRO A 9 -12.39 -8.15 -4.39
CA PRO A 9 -13.43 -7.12 -4.55
C PRO A 9 -13.61 -6.26 -3.29
N GLY A 10 -13.74 -6.92 -2.14
CA GLY A 10 -13.94 -6.29 -0.84
C GLY A 10 -15.32 -5.61 -0.72
N ASP A 11 -15.34 -4.43 -0.13
CA ASP A 11 -16.56 -3.79 0.39
C ASP A 11 -17.08 -2.65 -0.52
N GLY A 12 -18.37 -2.32 -0.38
CA GLY A 12 -19.01 -1.21 -1.07
C GLY A 12 -18.85 -1.27 -2.59
N ILE A 13 -18.35 -0.18 -3.19
CA ILE A 13 -18.12 -0.11 -4.65
C ILE A 13 -16.98 -1.01 -5.14
N GLY A 14 -16.23 -1.65 -4.24
CA GLY A 14 -15.07 -2.49 -4.56
C GLY A 14 -15.39 -3.58 -5.59
N ASN A 15 -16.58 -4.18 -5.49
CA ASN A 15 -17.07 -5.16 -6.45
C ASN A 15 -17.21 -4.59 -7.87
N GLU A 16 -17.92 -3.47 -8.02
CA GLU A 16 -18.18 -2.86 -9.31
C GLU A 16 -16.89 -2.45 -10.02
N VAL A 17 -15.96 -1.82 -9.30
CA VAL A 17 -14.71 -1.33 -9.89
C VAL A 17 -13.73 -2.45 -10.25
N ILE A 18 -13.74 -3.57 -9.50
CA ILE A 18 -12.84 -4.70 -9.77
C ILE A 18 -13.28 -5.47 -11.01
N TYR A 19 -14.58 -5.73 -11.17
CA TYR A 19 -15.06 -6.40 -12.36
C TYR A 19 -14.95 -5.50 -13.60
N ALA A 20 -15.16 -4.19 -13.49
CA ALA A 20 -14.86 -3.27 -14.58
C ALA A 20 -13.37 -3.27 -14.97
N ALA A 21 -12.46 -3.37 -13.99
CA ALA A 21 -11.02 -3.48 -14.27
C ALA A 21 -10.64 -4.83 -14.90
N LYS A 22 -11.30 -5.93 -14.50
CA LYS A 22 -11.16 -7.26 -15.11
C LYS A 22 -11.53 -7.23 -16.59
N ASP A 23 -12.66 -6.60 -16.96
CA ASP A 23 -13.09 -6.48 -18.36
C ASP A 23 -12.04 -5.77 -19.23
N VAL A 24 -11.39 -4.74 -18.69
CA VAL A 24 -10.29 -4.05 -19.38
C VAL A 24 -9.06 -4.95 -19.54
N LEU A 25 -8.72 -5.75 -18.52
CA LEU A 25 -7.63 -6.72 -18.61
C LEU A 25 -7.92 -7.83 -19.62
N GLU A 26 -9.17 -8.29 -19.73
CA GLU A 26 -9.59 -9.27 -20.74
C GLU A 26 -9.44 -8.71 -22.16
N ALA A 27 -9.84 -7.46 -22.39
CA ALA A 27 -9.62 -6.79 -23.67
C ALA A 27 -8.13 -6.63 -24.02
N ILE A 28 -7.28 -6.39 -23.01
CA ILE A 28 -5.80 -6.37 -23.18
C ILE A 28 -5.28 -7.76 -23.53
N SER A 29 -5.80 -8.81 -22.86
CA SER A 29 -5.46 -10.20 -23.13
C SER A 29 -5.69 -10.56 -24.60
N GLU A 30 -6.88 -10.24 -25.14
CA GLU A 30 -7.21 -10.46 -26.55
C GLU A 30 -6.28 -9.69 -27.49
N LYS A 31 -6.04 -8.41 -27.19
CA LYS A 31 -5.26 -7.52 -28.07
C LYS A 31 -3.78 -7.88 -28.15
N TYR A 32 -3.19 -8.31 -27.02
CA TYR A 32 -1.75 -8.55 -26.91
C TYR A 32 -1.40 -10.04 -26.78
N ASN A 33 -2.37 -10.93 -26.98
CA ASN A 33 -2.22 -12.38 -26.86
C ASN A 33 -1.52 -12.79 -25.54
N THR A 34 -1.99 -12.19 -24.44
CA THR A 34 -1.47 -12.43 -23.09
C THR A 34 -2.55 -13.12 -22.27
N GLU A 35 -2.27 -14.28 -21.69
CA GLU A 35 -3.26 -15.02 -20.90
C GLU A 35 -3.28 -14.53 -19.45
N PHE A 36 -4.48 -14.29 -18.93
CA PHE A 36 -4.76 -14.02 -17.52
C PHE A 36 -5.70 -15.08 -16.96
N GLU A 37 -5.38 -15.62 -15.78
CA GLU A 37 -6.24 -16.50 -15.01
C GLU A 37 -6.73 -15.75 -13.77
N PHE A 38 -8.05 -15.55 -13.66
CA PHE A 38 -8.65 -14.82 -12.55
C PHE A 38 -9.27 -15.75 -11.52
N SER A 39 -9.03 -15.47 -10.25
CA SER A 39 -9.73 -16.10 -9.12
C SER A 39 -10.11 -15.04 -8.10
N SER A 40 -11.29 -15.15 -7.48
CA SER A 40 -11.80 -14.13 -6.55
C SER A 40 -11.90 -14.68 -5.14
N TYR A 41 -11.50 -13.89 -4.14
CA TYR A 41 -11.51 -14.26 -2.73
C TYR A 41 -12.00 -13.11 -1.85
N ASP A 42 -12.54 -13.45 -0.68
CA ASP A 42 -13.10 -12.49 0.26
C ASP A 42 -12.01 -11.78 1.09
N ILE A 43 -12.19 -10.48 1.30
CA ILE A 43 -11.42 -9.65 2.25
C ILE A 43 -12.32 -8.54 2.80
N GLY A 44 -12.06 -8.07 4.02
CA GLY A 44 -12.76 -6.92 4.60
C GLY A 44 -14.08 -7.29 5.26
N GLY A 45 -15.08 -6.43 5.12
CA GLY A 45 -16.43 -6.61 5.65
C GLY A 45 -17.11 -7.85 5.09
N ILE A 46 -17.06 -8.09 3.77
CA ILE A 46 -17.63 -9.32 3.18
C ILE A 46 -17.00 -10.59 3.75
N ALA A 47 -15.70 -10.55 4.08
CA ALA A 47 -15.05 -11.67 4.72
C ALA A 47 -15.51 -11.87 6.18
N LEU A 48 -15.76 -10.78 6.91
CA LEU A 48 -16.35 -10.84 8.24
C LEU A 48 -17.75 -11.48 8.21
N GLU A 49 -18.55 -11.20 7.18
CA GLU A 49 -19.89 -11.79 7.03
C GLU A 49 -19.83 -13.29 6.74
N ASN A 50 -18.99 -13.68 5.79
CA ASN A 50 -18.94 -15.05 5.29
C ASN A 50 -18.10 -15.99 6.18
N HIS A 51 -17.03 -15.48 6.79
CA HIS A 51 -15.99 -16.27 7.46
C HIS A 51 -15.75 -15.86 8.92
N GLY A 52 -16.36 -14.77 9.40
CA GLY A 52 -16.16 -14.26 10.75
C GLY A 52 -14.82 -13.56 11.01
N VAL A 53 -13.96 -13.45 9.98
CA VAL A 53 -12.64 -12.80 10.06
C VAL A 53 -12.43 -11.88 8.85
N PRO A 54 -11.72 -10.73 8.99
CA PRO A 54 -11.55 -9.78 7.89
C PRO A 54 -10.54 -10.24 6.82
N LEU A 55 -9.79 -11.31 7.10
CA LEU A 55 -8.83 -11.90 6.17
C LEU A 55 -8.74 -13.41 6.42
N PRO A 56 -9.45 -14.23 5.64
CA PRO A 56 -9.36 -15.69 5.70
C PRO A 56 -7.98 -16.19 5.29
N ASP A 57 -7.54 -17.31 5.88
CA ASP A 57 -6.24 -17.94 5.53
C ASP A 57 -6.20 -18.38 4.06
N GLU A 58 -7.33 -18.84 3.50
CA GLU A 58 -7.44 -19.19 2.09
C GLU A 58 -7.12 -18.02 1.17
N THR A 59 -7.58 -16.80 1.50
CA THR A 59 -7.29 -15.58 0.77
C THR A 59 -5.78 -15.28 0.79
N ILE A 60 -5.12 -15.50 1.94
CA ILE A 60 -3.67 -15.32 2.06
C ILE A 60 -2.93 -16.33 1.17
N GLN A 61 -3.32 -17.61 1.21
CA GLN A 61 -2.68 -18.64 0.41
C GLN A 61 -2.88 -18.41 -1.09
N ALA A 62 -4.08 -18.00 -1.50
CA ALA A 62 -4.35 -17.64 -2.89
C ALA A 62 -3.45 -16.49 -3.35
N CYS A 63 -3.37 -15.41 -2.57
CA CYS A 63 -2.51 -14.26 -2.90
C CYS A 63 -1.02 -14.61 -2.96
N LYS A 64 -0.53 -15.52 -2.10
CA LYS A 64 0.87 -15.97 -2.12
C LYS A 64 1.22 -16.81 -3.35
N ASN A 65 0.23 -17.48 -3.93
CA ASN A 65 0.38 -18.33 -5.11
C ASN A 65 0.03 -17.59 -6.42
N ALA A 66 -0.30 -16.30 -6.35
CA ALA A 66 -0.65 -15.46 -7.49
C ALA A 66 0.56 -14.67 -7.99
N ASP A 67 0.54 -14.30 -9.27
CA ASP A 67 1.52 -13.39 -9.86
C ASP A 67 1.20 -11.93 -9.53
N ALA A 68 -0.10 -11.62 -9.38
CA ALA A 68 -0.58 -10.30 -8.98
C ALA A 68 -1.88 -10.37 -8.18
N VAL A 69 -2.14 -9.32 -7.40
CA VAL A 69 -3.36 -9.14 -6.62
C VAL A 69 -4.00 -7.80 -6.99
N LEU A 70 -5.28 -7.81 -7.33
CA LEU A 70 -6.09 -6.62 -7.60
C LEU A 70 -7.14 -6.48 -6.50
N LEU A 71 -7.03 -5.42 -5.69
CA LEU A 71 -7.92 -5.14 -4.58
C LEU A 71 -8.81 -3.92 -4.87
N GLY A 72 -10.10 -4.04 -4.60
CA GLY A 72 -11.09 -2.98 -4.80
C GLY A 72 -11.08 -1.97 -3.65
N ALA A 73 -11.97 -2.17 -2.68
CA ALA A 73 -12.07 -1.32 -1.49
C ALA A 73 -12.29 -2.17 -0.24
N VAL A 74 -11.91 -1.65 0.92
CA VAL A 74 -12.26 -2.25 2.22
C VAL A 74 -12.75 -1.15 3.15
N GLY A 75 -13.71 -1.49 4.01
CA GLY A 75 -14.33 -0.57 4.95
C GLY A 75 -15.82 -0.40 4.68
N ASP A 76 -16.61 -0.47 5.76
CA ASP A 76 -18.04 -0.22 5.75
C ASP A 76 -18.43 0.32 7.14
N PRO A 77 -19.20 1.42 7.24
CA PRO A 77 -19.67 1.99 8.52
C PRO A 77 -20.31 0.97 9.47
N LYS A 78 -20.88 -0.11 8.94
CA LYS A 78 -21.42 -1.24 9.71
C LYS A 78 -20.43 -1.81 10.73
N TRP A 79 -19.13 -1.79 10.44
CA TRP A 79 -18.09 -2.42 11.28
C TRP A 79 -17.35 -1.44 12.21
N GLU A 80 -17.68 -0.15 12.21
CA GLU A 80 -16.92 0.86 12.98
C GLU A 80 -16.89 0.59 14.50
N ASN A 81 -17.96 0.02 15.03
CA ASN A 81 -18.10 -0.28 16.47
C ASN A 81 -17.51 -1.65 16.87
N HIS A 82 -16.97 -2.41 15.92
CA HIS A 82 -16.38 -3.71 16.22
C HIS A 82 -15.02 -3.56 16.92
N PRO A 83 -14.58 -4.59 17.69
CA PRO A 83 -13.21 -4.69 18.20
C PRO A 83 -12.19 -4.45 17.09
N SER A 84 -11.06 -3.82 17.42
CA SER A 84 -10.12 -3.32 16.41
C SER A 84 -9.55 -4.40 15.50
N ASP A 85 -9.49 -5.65 15.97
CA ASP A 85 -9.05 -6.87 15.28
C ASP A 85 -10.11 -7.44 14.32
N LEU A 86 -11.39 -7.09 14.53
CA LEU A 86 -12.54 -7.53 13.74
C LEU A 86 -13.10 -6.40 12.85
N ARG A 87 -12.22 -5.51 12.36
CA ARG A 87 -12.58 -4.46 11.40
C ARG A 87 -12.03 -4.75 10.01
N PRO A 88 -12.70 -4.34 8.93
CA PRO A 88 -12.26 -4.58 7.55
C PRO A 88 -10.81 -4.16 7.28
N GLU A 89 -10.37 -3.03 7.84
CA GLU A 89 -9.03 -2.47 7.62
C GLU A 89 -7.92 -3.37 8.17
N ARG A 90 -8.23 -4.25 9.13
CA ARG A 90 -7.28 -5.26 9.61
C ARG A 90 -6.96 -6.28 8.54
N GLY A 91 -7.92 -6.63 7.69
CA GLY A 91 -7.64 -7.50 6.56
C GLY A 91 -6.65 -6.87 5.59
N LEU A 92 -6.79 -5.58 5.31
CA LEU A 92 -5.87 -4.83 4.45
C LEU A 92 -4.45 -4.72 5.04
N LEU A 93 -4.32 -4.45 6.34
CA LEU A 93 -3.00 -4.43 7.00
C LEU A 93 -2.40 -5.85 7.05
N GLY A 94 -3.22 -6.86 7.31
CA GLY A 94 -2.84 -8.26 7.37
C GLY A 94 -2.29 -8.75 6.03
N ILE A 95 -2.98 -8.52 4.92
CA ILE A 95 -2.55 -9.00 3.60
C ILE A 95 -1.26 -8.32 3.14
N ARG A 96 -1.10 -7.01 3.42
CA ARG A 96 0.14 -6.27 3.12
C ARG A 96 1.34 -6.86 3.85
N LYS A 97 1.17 -7.23 5.12
CA LYS A 97 2.23 -7.85 5.93
C LYS A 97 2.48 -9.30 5.51
N ALA A 98 1.43 -10.07 5.24
CA ALA A 98 1.52 -11.48 4.85
C ALA A 98 2.25 -11.70 3.52
N LEU A 99 2.18 -10.73 2.61
CA LEU A 99 2.86 -10.71 1.31
C LEU A 99 4.16 -9.88 1.32
N ASP A 100 4.56 -9.31 2.46
CA ASP A 100 5.70 -8.39 2.62
C ASP A 100 5.75 -7.27 1.55
N LEU A 101 4.60 -6.67 1.26
CA LEU A 101 4.43 -5.60 0.27
C LEU A 101 4.93 -4.26 0.81
N TYR A 102 6.24 -4.15 1.01
CA TYR A 102 6.87 -3.05 1.73
C TYR A 102 6.84 -1.70 0.99
N ALA A 103 6.82 -1.72 -0.35
CA ALA A 103 6.87 -0.51 -1.17
C ALA A 103 5.48 -0.13 -1.68
N ASN A 104 4.91 0.93 -1.12
CA ASN A 104 3.69 1.53 -1.64
C ASN A 104 4.01 2.67 -2.60
N LEU A 105 3.60 2.52 -3.85
CA LEU A 105 3.78 3.51 -4.91
C LEU A 105 2.45 4.26 -5.14
N ARG A 106 2.45 5.57 -4.95
CA ARG A 106 1.27 6.43 -5.18
C ARG A 106 1.61 7.58 -6.14
N PRO A 107 1.40 7.39 -7.46
CA PRO A 107 1.56 8.48 -8.41
C PRO A 107 0.45 9.52 -8.21
N VAL A 108 0.82 10.80 -8.25
CA VAL A 108 -0.12 11.93 -8.27
C VAL A 108 0.23 12.79 -9.48
N LYS A 109 -0.73 12.91 -10.40
CA LYS A 109 -0.54 13.57 -11.69
C LYS A 109 -1.69 14.52 -11.99
N GLY A 110 -1.37 15.75 -12.39
CA GLY A 110 -2.34 16.69 -12.92
C GLY A 110 -2.78 16.29 -14.32
N PHE A 111 -4.05 15.91 -14.49
CA PHE A 111 -4.64 15.69 -15.80
C PHE A 111 -5.20 17.01 -16.32
N PRO A 112 -4.74 17.55 -17.48
CA PRO A 112 -5.15 18.88 -17.95
C PRO A 112 -6.66 19.13 -17.95
N LYS A 113 -7.45 18.11 -18.35
CA LYS A 113 -8.92 18.20 -18.40
C LYS A 113 -9.61 18.19 -17.03
N LEU A 114 -8.88 17.84 -15.96
CA LEU A 114 -9.41 17.69 -14.59
C LEU A 114 -8.79 18.70 -13.60
N LEU A 115 -7.91 19.61 -14.05
CA LEU A 115 -7.24 20.56 -13.15
C LEU A 115 -8.22 21.48 -12.41
N HIS A 116 -9.35 21.81 -13.04
CA HIS A 116 -10.42 22.64 -12.44
C HIS A 116 -11.07 22.02 -11.19
N ALA A 117 -10.91 20.71 -10.96
CA ALA A 117 -11.42 20.03 -9.76
C ALA A 117 -10.45 20.14 -8.55
N SER A 118 -9.23 20.63 -8.78
CA SER A 118 -8.25 20.83 -7.71
C SER A 118 -8.60 22.07 -6.87
N PRO A 119 -8.38 22.03 -5.54
CA PRO A 119 -8.54 23.22 -4.70
C PRO A 119 -7.40 24.24 -4.86
N LEU A 120 -6.32 23.90 -5.57
CA LEU A 120 -5.18 24.78 -5.82
C LEU A 120 -5.35 25.52 -7.16
N LYS A 121 -4.74 26.69 -7.26
CA LYS A 121 -4.72 27.45 -8.51
C LYS A 121 -4.06 26.64 -9.64
N GLU A 122 -4.61 26.74 -10.84
CA GLU A 122 -4.19 25.94 -11.99
C GLU A 122 -2.70 26.14 -12.31
N GLU A 123 -2.20 27.37 -12.25
CA GLU A 123 -0.80 27.69 -12.50
C GLU A 123 0.19 27.03 -11.52
N VAL A 124 -0.28 26.56 -10.35
CA VAL A 124 0.54 25.85 -9.35
C VAL A 124 0.63 24.35 -9.66
N ILE A 125 -0.44 23.77 -10.21
CA ILE A 125 -0.57 22.30 -10.38
C ILE A 125 -0.40 21.84 -11.83
N LEU A 126 -0.37 22.76 -12.78
CA LEU A 126 -0.17 22.45 -14.19
C LEU A 126 1.15 21.70 -14.37
N GLY A 127 1.09 20.52 -14.97
CA GLY A 127 2.26 19.66 -15.17
C GLY A 127 2.75 18.92 -13.93
N SER A 128 2.02 18.94 -12.82
CA SER A 128 2.36 18.16 -11.62
C SER A 128 2.44 16.66 -11.95
N ASP A 129 3.57 16.05 -11.58
CA ASP A 129 3.84 14.62 -11.75
C ASP A 129 4.82 14.16 -10.66
N LEU A 130 4.28 13.66 -9.55
CA LEU A 130 5.04 13.16 -8.42
C LEU A 130 4.74 11.69 -8.17
N LEU A 131 5.68 10.98 -7.57
CA LEU A 131 5.50 9.62 -7.09
C LEU A 131 5.86 9.56 -5.61
N ILE A 132 4.89 9.25 -4.76
CA ILE A 132 5.17 8.97 -3.34
C ILE A 132 5.58 7.50 -3.24
N VAL A 133 6.75 7.26 -2.67
CA VAL A 133 7.25 5.93 -2.30
C VAL A 133 7.19 5.84 -0.79
N ARG A 134 6.28 5.02 -0.27
CA ARG A 134 6.00 4.90 1.17
C ARG A 134 6.33 3.50 1.66
N GLU A 135 7.03 3.40 2.79
CA GLU A 135 7.19 2.16 3.54
C GLU A 135 5.83 1.74 4.14
N LEU A 136 5.46 0.47 3.95
CA LEU A 136 4.10 -0.03 4.20
C LEU A 136 4.01 -1.19 5.20
N THR A 137 5.13 -1.73 5.68
CA THR A 137 5.19 -2.99 6.43
C THR A 137 5.89 -2.91 7.78
N GLY A 138 6.48 -1.76 8.11
CA GLY A 138 7.15 -1.48 9.38
C GLY A 138 6.66 -0.17 10.02
N GLY A 139 7.55 0.49 10.75
CA GLY A 139 7.27 1.77 11.39
C GLY A 139 6.22 1.69 12.49
N LEU A 140 5.56 2.82 12.75
CA LEU A 140 4.59 2.97 13.84
C LEU A 140 3.38 2.03 13.73
N TYR A 141 3.03 1.59 12.53
CA TYR A 141 1.84 0.75 12.31
C TYR A 141 2.00 -0.67 12.84
N PHE A 142 3.22 -1.20 12.82
CA PHE A 142 3.52 -2.59 13.18
C PHE A 142 4.49 -2.71 14.37
N GLY A 143 5.05 -1.60 14.85
CA GLY A 143 5.95 -1.60 15.99
C GLY A 143 5.24 -2.01 17.29
N GLN A 144 5.98 -2.74 18.12
CA GLN A 144 5.52 -3.20 19.43
C GLN A 144 6.47 -2.70 20.52
N PRO A 145 5.95 -2.42 21.74
CA PRO A 145 4.54 -2.58 22.16
C PRO A 145 3.57 -1.54 21.58
N SER A 146 2.30 -1.92 21.45
CA SER A 146 1.15 -1.05 21.17
C SER A 146 -0.02 -1.45 22.08
N GLU A 147 -0.22 -0.72 23.18
CA GLU A 147 -1.12 -1.13 24.27
C GLU A 147 -1.52 0.02 25.20
N ARG A 148 -2.64 -0.16 25.92
CA ARG A 148 -3.02 0.69 27.06
C ARG A 148 -2.36 0.17 28.34
N ARG A 149 -1.93 1.09 29.20
CA ARG A 149 -1.26 0.84 30.49
C ARG A 149 -1.96 1.59 31.60
N ASP A 150 -1.57 1.30 32.84
CA ASP A 150 -2.03 2.01 34.04
C ASP A 150 -3.56 2.11 34.16
N ASN A 151 -4.25 0.98 33.95
CA ASN A 151 -5.72 0.88 33.90
C ASN A 151 -6.37 1.87 32.91
N GLY A 152 -5.69 2.16 31.80
CA GLY A 152 -6.16 3.07 30.76
C GLY A 152 -5.68 4.52 30.90
N ASN A 153 -4.87 4.84 31.91
CA ASN A 153 -4.31 6.19 32.10
C ASN A 153 -3.05 6.46 31.27
N ALA A 154 -2.46 5.42 30.68
CA ALA A 154 -1.32 5.55 29.78
C ALA A 154 -1.54 4.71 28.52
N VAL A 155 -0.85 5.08 27.44
CA VAL A 155 -0.84 4.37 26.17
C VAL A 155 0.55 4.46 25.56
N VAL A 156 0.95 3.40 24.86
CA VAL A 156 2.19 3.39 24.08
C VAL A 156 1.90 2.88 22.68
N ASP A 157 2.56 3.48 21.70
CA ASP A 157 2.74 2.96 20.34
C ASP A 157 4.22 3.14 19.98
N THR A 158 4.78 2.16 19.27
CA THR A 158 6.23 2.13 19.03
C THR A 158 6.56 2.39 17.57
N LEU A 159 7.33 3.46 17.29
CA LEU A 159 7.92 3.67 15.97
C LEU A 159 9.26 2.93 15.89
N SER A 160 9.27 1.79 15.21
CA SER A 160 10.47 0.95 15.04
C SER A 160 10.75 0.66 13.58
N TYR A 161 12.03 0.70 13.21
CA TYR A 161 12.55 0.25 11.93
C TYR A 161 13.89 -0.46 12.14
N THR A 162 14.12 -1.50 11.37
CA THR A 162 15.46 -2.08 11.16
C THR A 162 16.17 -1.39 10.00
N LYS A 163 17.50 -1.42 9.99
CA LYS A 163 18.31 -0.90 8.85
C LYS A 163 17.84 -1.51 7.52
N LYS A 164 17.61 -2.83 7.48
CA LYS A 164 17.16 -3.55 6.29
C LYS A 164 15.81 -3.07 5.74
N GLU A 165 14.85 -2.75 6.62
CA GLU A 165 13.54 -2.23 6.21
C GLU A 165 13.66 -0.87 5.52
N ILE A 166 14.56 -0.01 6.01
CA ILE A 166 14.84 1.29 5.42
C ILE A 166 15.60 1.14 4.11
N GLU A 167 16.64 0.30 4.07
CA GLU A 167 17.46 0.10 2.86
C GLU A 167 16.62 -0.34 1.66
N ARG A 168 15.73 -1.32 1.83
CA ARG A 168 14.93 -1.85 0.72
C ARG A 168 13.96 -0.83 0.11
N ILE A 169 13.37 0.04 0.94
CA ILE A 169 12.45 1.07 0.46
C ILE A 169 13.21 2.23 -0.18
N VAL A 170 14.37 2.60 0.37
CA VAL A 170 15.27 3.59 -0.21
C VAL A 170 15.78 3.12 -1.57
N ASP A 171 16.22 1.86 -1.70
CA ASP A 171 16.63 1.28 -2.98
C ASP A 171 15.50 1.36 -4.02
N LYS A 172 14.27 1.02 -3.60
CA LYS A 172 13.10 1.11 -4.49
C LYS A 172 12.79 2.56 -4.88
N ALA A 173 12.99 3.52 -3.99
CA ALA A 173 12.80 4.94 -4.26
C ALA A 173 13.84 5.47 -5.27
N PHE A 174 15.12 5.11 -5.11
CA PHE A 174 16.17 5.45 -6.07
C PHE A 174 15.91 4.84 -7.46
N GLN A 175 15.56 3.55 -7.53
CA GLN A 175 15.17 2.90 -8.78
C GLN A 175 13.99 3.62 -9.46
N SER A 176 12.98 3.99 -8.67
CA SER A 176 11.80 4.70 -9.19
C SER A 176 12.14 6.10 -9.69
N ALA A 177 13.04 6.82 -9.01
CA ALA A 177 13.52 8.12 -9.45
C ALA A 177 14.35 8.03 -10.74
N GLN A 178 15.17 6.99 -10.90
CA GLN A 178 15.98 6.76 -12.10
C GLN A 178 15.12 6.57 -13.37
N LEU A 179 13.96 5.92 -13.25
CA LEU A 179 12.99 5.75 -14.34
C LEU A 179 12.16 7.01 -14.63
N ARG A 180 12.35 8.08 -13.84
CA ARG A 180 11.63 9.35 -13.91
C ARG A 180 12.62 10.49 -14.17
N ASN A 181 12.46 11.62 -13.50
CA ASN A 181 13.28 12.82 -13.66
C ASN A 181 14.59 12.80 -12.86
N LYS A 182 15.01 11.63 -12.33
CA LYS A 182 16.22 11.46 -11.51
C LYS A 182 16.29 12.41 -10.30
N HIS A 183 15.12 12.76 -9.75
CA HIS A 183 15.01 13.58 -8.57
C HIS A 183 14.32 12.79 -7.45
N LEU A 184 14.98 12.70 -6.29
CA LEU A 184 14.46 12.05 -5.10
C LEU A 184 14.51 13.02 -3.93
N THR A 185 13.40 13.19 -3.24
CA THR A 185 13.32 13.93 -1.98
C THR A 185 12.98 12.97 -0.86
N SER A 186 13.90 12.79 0.10
CA SER A 186 13.60 12.05 1.34
C SER A 186 12.93 12.97 2.35
N VAL A 187 11.85 12.52 2.96
CA VAL A 187 11.08 13.27 3.96
C VAL A 187 11.14 12.53 5.29
N ASP A 188 11.64 13.20 6.32
CA ASP A 188 11.83 12.64 7.65
C ASP A 188 11.66 13.71 8.76
N LYS A 189 11.78 13.29 10.03
CA LYS A 189 11.81 14.20 11.19
C LYS A 189 13.12 14.04 12.00
N ALA A 190 14.26 14.01 11.32
CA ALA A 190 15.57 13.74 11.92
C ALA A 190 16.02 14.80 12.95
N ASN A 191 15.36 15.96 12.98
CA ASN A 191 15.60 16.96 14.02
C ASN A 191 15.06 16.55 15.41
N VAL A 192 14.28 15.47 15.50
CA VAL A 192 13.71 14.96 16.76
C VAL A 192 13.88 13.45 16.90
N LEU A 193 13.54 12.67 15.86
CA LEU A 193 13.37 11.22 15.98
C LEU A 193 14.64 10.45 15.59
N GLU A 194 15.11 9.54 16.44
CA GLU A 194 16.24 8.63 16.14
C GLU A 194 15.98 7.76 14.91
N SER A 195 14.75 7.25 14.76
CA SER A 195 14.35 6.48 13.58
C SER A 195 14.49 7.28 12.28
N SER A 196 14.22 8.59 12.32
CA SER A 196 14.44 9.50 11.19
C SER A 196 15.91 9.85 10.97
N LYS A 197 16.74 9.88 12.00
CA LYS A 197 18.20 10.08 11.84
C LYS A 197 18.82 8.89 11.12
N LEU A 198 18.54 7.66 11.58
CA LEU A 198 18.96 6.45 10.89
C LEU A 198 18.44 6.38 9.46
N TRP A 199 17.18 6.78 9.24
CA TRP A 199 16.60 6.88 7.90
C TRP A 199 17.44 7.78 6.98
N ARG A 200 17.75 8.99 7.46
CA ARG A 200 18.55 9.96 6.70
C ARG A 200 19.96 9.46 6.44
N GLU A 201 20.62 8.86 7.43
CA GLU A 201 21.96 8.26 7.27
C GLU A 201 21.99 7.23 6.14
N ILE A 202 21.00 6.34 6.09
CA ILE A 202 20.91 5.29 5.05
C ILE A 202 20.64 5.92 3.66
N VAL A 203 19.78 6.94 3.58
CA VAL A 203 19.55 7.65 2.31
C VAL A 203 20.83 8.29 1.78
N GLU A 204 21.61 8.96 2.64
CA GLU A 204 22.87 9.59 2.25
C GLU A 204 23.95 8.55 1.89
N GLU A 205 24.03 7.44 2.62
CA GLU A 205 24.91 6.30 2.30
C GLU A 205 24.63 5.79 0.87
N LYS A 206 23.35 5.59 0.54
CA LYS A 206 22.93 5.11 -0.79
C LYS A 206 23.15 6.14 -1.90
N ASN A 207 23.01 7.43 -1.60
CA ASN A 207 23.26 8.50 -2.55
C ASN A 207 24.74 8.53 -2.99
N GLN A 208 25.68 8.36 -2.05
CA GLN A 208 27.11 8.33 -2.35
C GLN A 208 27.49 7.15 -3.25
N ASN A 209 26.88 5.98 -3.03
CA ASN A 209 27.13 4.78 -3.83
C ASN A 209 26.63 4.87 -5.27
N ILE A 210 25.73 5.80 -5.59
CA ILE A 210 25.23 6.03 -6.96
C ILE A 210 26.15 7.00 -7.72
N LEU A 211 26.92 7.83 -7.00
CA LEU A 211 27.85 8.79 -7.57
C LEU A 211 29.26 8.22 -7.82
N MET A 212 29.57 7.05 -7.25
CA MET A 212 30.78 6.27 -7.55
C MET A 212 30.53 5.31 -8.72
#